data_AF-A0A1H5VJR6-F1
#
_entry.id   AF-A0A1H5VJR6-F1
#
_cell.length_a   1.000
_cell.length_b   1.000
_cell.length_c   1.000
_cell.angle_alpha   90.00
_cell.angle_beta   90.00
_cell.angle_gamma   90.00
#
_symmetry.space_group_name_H-M   'P 1'
#
loop_
_entity.id
_entity.type
_entity.pdbx_description
1 polymer ?
#
loop_
_entity_poly.entity_id
_entity_poly.type
_entity_poly.pdbx_seq_one_letter_code
_entity_poly.pdbx_strand_id
1 'polypeptide(L)'
;MTRYLTEDDLLDAIPRLTRQRLRALIEADILAPMESEQGRLFRRLDRARAALACDLADDFDLHEDALSMMLSLIDQLHGVRAELRAVLQALEAEPEDVRRRVSETLWAARRGW
;
A
#
# COMPACT_ATOMS: atom_id res chain seq x y z
N MET A 1 4.30 16.34 -9.06
CA MET A 1 3.59 17.28 -8.17
C MET A 1 2.73 16.47 -7.22
N THR A 2 3.16 16.31 -5.96
CA THR A 2 2.39 15.56 -4.97
C THR A 2 1.30 16.47 -4.42
N ARG A 3 0.07 16.31 -4.93
CA ARG A 3 -1.09 17.03 -4.40
C ARG A 3 -1.43 16.44 -3.02
N TYR A 4 -1.42 17.28 -2.00
CA TYR A 4 -1.88 16.92 -0.66
C TYR A 4 -3.41 17.03 -0.59
N LEU A 5 -4.00 16.28 0.34
CA LEU A 5 -5.42 16.24 0.66
C LEU A 5 -5.60 16.72 2.11
N THR A 6 -6.66 17.46 2.38
CA THR A 6 -7.04 17.82 3.75
C THR A 6 -7.76 16.66 4.44
N GLU A 7 -8.02 16.79 5.74
CA GLU A 7 -8.92 15.88 6.46
C GLU A 7 -10.31 15.83 5.81
N ASP A 8 -10.88 16.99 5.47
CA ASP A 8 -12.21 17.06 4.86
C ASP A 8 -12.23 16.39 3.47
N ASP A 9 -11.16 16.56 2.66
CA ASP A 9 -11.02 15.86 1.38
C ASP A 9 -11.07 14.33 1.53
N LEU A 10 -10.50 13.79 2.61
CA LEU A 10 -10.53 12.34 2.88
C LEU A 10 -11.90 11.87 3.34
N LEU A 11 -12.55 12.61 4.25
CA LEU A 11 -13.88 12.29 4.76
C LEU A 11 -14.93 12.33 3.65
N ASP A 12 -14.86 13.32 2.75
CA ASP A 12 -15.75 13.45 1.60
C ASP A 12 -15.52 12.32 0.58
N ALA A 13 -14.27 11.90 0.39
CA ALA A 13 -13.92 10.89 -0.60
C ALA A 13 -14.14 9.44 -0.13
N ILE A 14 -14.27 9.20 1.18
CA ILE A 14 -14.39 7.87 1.78
C ILE A 14 -15.59 7.87 2.74
N PRO A 15 -16.79 7.51 2.27
CA PRO A 15 -18.04 7.61 3.05
C PRO A 15 -18.02 6.86 4.41
N ARG A 16 -17.19 5.82 4.52
CA ARG A 16 -17.06 4.98 5.73
C ARG A 16 -16.03 5.53 6.73
N LEU A 17 -15.23 6.52 6.33
CA LEU A 17 -14.21 7.14 7.16
C LEU A 17 -14.86 8.27 7.99
N THR A 18 -14.99 8.07 9.29
CA THR A 18 -15.43 9.11 10.22
C THR A 18 -14.22 9.82 10.83
N ARG A 19 -14.42 11.01 11.41
CA ARG A 19 -13.35 11.71 12.17
C ARG A 19 -12.80 10.89 13.34
N GLN A 20 -13.61 10.01 13.91
CA GLN A 20 -13.16 9.09 14.97
C GLN A 20 -12.26 8.00 14.40
N ARG A 21 -12.69 7.34 13.31
CA ARG A 21 -11.89 6.31 12.63
C ARG A 21 -10.58 6.89 12.10
N LEU A 22 -10.62 8.07 11.49
CA LEU A 22 -9.42 8.76 11.02
C LEU A 22 -8.42 8.98 12.17
N ARG A 23 -8.90 9.37 13.35
CA ARG A 23 -8.05 9.53 14.54
C ARG A 23 -7.42 8.21 14.96
N ALA A 24 -8.21 7.15 15.04
CA ALA A 24 -7.73 5.81 15.37
C ALA A 24 -6.67 5.31 14.36
N LEU A 25 -6.86 5.56 13.07
CA LEU A 25 -5.87 5.22 12.04
C LEU A 25 -4.55 6.01 12.17
N ILE A 26 -4.61 7.25 12.64
CA ILE A 26 -3.40 8.06 12.91
C ILE A 26 -2.72 7.55 14.18
N GLU A 27 -3.47 7.28 15.25
CA GLU A 27 -2.96 6.77 16.52
C GLU A 27 -2.31 5.39 16.38
N ALA A 28 -2.81 4.56 15.47
CA ALA A 28 -2.25 3.24 15.13
C ALA A 28 -1.09 3.29 14.10
N ASP A 29 -0.58 4.48 13.78
CA ASP A 29 0.47 4.74 12.77
C ASP A 29 0.13 4.21 11.35
N ILE A 30 -1.14 3.94 11.06
CA ILE A 30 -1.59 3.51 9.73
C ILE A 30 -1.51 4.68 8.75
N LEU A 31 -1.90 5.88 9.20
CA LEU A 31 -1.79 7.12 8.45
C LEU A 31 -0.83 8.06 9.16
N ALA A 32 0.15 8.59 8.43
CA ALA A 32 1.12 9.55 8.94
C ALA A 32 0.92 10.92 8.25
N PRO A 33 -0.04 11.74 8.70
CA PRO A 33 -0.26 13.07 8.14
C PRO A 33 0.96 13.97 8.36
N MET A 34 1.12 14.93 7.46
CA MET A 34 2.03 16.06 7.65
C MET A 34 1.30 17.17 8.40
N GLU A 35 1.86 17.61 9.52
CA GLU A 35 1.34 18.76 10.25
C GLU A 35 1.70 20.06 9.50
N SER A 36 0.72 20.93 9.29
CA SER A 36 0.88 22.24 8.64
C SER A 36 0.12 23.32 9.40
N GLU A 37 0.39 24.60 9.11
CA GLU A 37 -0.35 25.72 9.71
C GLU A 37 -1.87 25.68 9.39
N GLN A 38 -2.27 25.01 8.31
CA GLN A 38 -3.69 24.83 7.95
C GLN A 38 -4.30 23.52 8.48
N GLY A 39 -3.55 22.76 9.30
CA GLY A 39 -3.95 21.47 9.83
C GLY A 39 -3.26 20.28 9.15
N ARG A 40 -3.81 19.09 9.33
CA ARG A 40 -3.24 17.83 8.85
C ARG A 40 -3.41 17.69 7.34
N LEU A 41 -2.29 17.41 6.67
CA LEU A 41 -2.22 17.16 5.24
C LEU A 41 -1.86 15.70 4.96
N PHE A 42 -2.60 15.08 4.08
CA PHE A 42 -2.45 13.68 3.68
C PHE A 42 -1.97 13.58 2.24
N ARG A 43 -1.20 12.55 1.93
CA ARG A 43 -0.78 12.22 0.57
C ARG A 43 -1.92 11.53 -0.16
N ARG A 44 -1.92 11.54 -1.50
CA ARG A 44 -2.92 10.75 -2.27
C ARG A 44 -2.88 9.26 -1.96
N LEU A 45 -1.71 8.72 -1.59
CA LEU A 45 -1.57 7.32 -1.19
C LEU A 45 -2.33 7.03 0.12
N ASP A 46 -2.37 7.99 1.03
CA ASP A 46 -3.06 7.88 2.32
C ASP A 46 -4.57 7.70 2.12
N ARG A 47 -5.15 8.26 1.05
CA ARG A 47 -6.54 8.00 0.67
C ARG A 47 -6.77 6.51 0.38
N ALA A 48 -5.93 5.91 -0.46
CA ALA A 48 -6.07 4.49 -0.81
C ALA A 48 -5.87 3.60 0.41
N ARG A 49 -4.90 3.94 1.26
CA ARG A 49 -4.64 3.23 2.52
C ARG A 49 -5.80 3.34 3.50
N ALA A 50 -6.36 4.53 3.68
CA ALA A 50 -7.52 4.76 4.55
C ALA A 50 -8.75 3.99 4.07
N ALA A 51 -9.02 3.98 2.75
CA ALA A 51 -10.12 3.22 2.18
C ALA A 51 -9.96 1.71 2.43
N LEU A 52 -8.77 1.17 2.16
CA LEU A 52 -8.45 -0.24 2.43
C LEU A 52 -8.57 -0.58 3.92
N ALA A 53 -8.12 0.32 4.80
CA ALA A 53 -8.22 0.13 6.24
C ALA A 53 -9.69 0.05 6.69
N CYS A 54 -10.57 0.91 6.15
CA CYS A 54 -12.00 0.84 6.42
C CYS A 54 -12.61 -0.47 5.91
N ASP A 55 -12.27 -0.89 4.69
CA ASP A 55 -12.79 -2.13 4.09
C ASP A 55 -12.39 -3.34 4.93
N LEU A 56 -11.11 -3.43 5.33
CA LEU A 56 -10.63 -4.54 6.17
C LEU A 56 -11.23 -4.54 7.58
N ALA A 57 -11.39 -3.36 8.19
CA ALA A 57 -12.00 -3.27 9.50
C ALA A 57 -13.48 -3.70 9.48
N ASP A 58 -14.23 -3.29 8.45
CA ASP A 58 -15.65 -3.63 8.31
C ASP A 58 -15.87 -5.11 7.93
N ASP A 59 -15.07 -5.65 6.99
CA ASP A 59 -15.26 -7.00 6.47
C ASP A 59 -14.78 -8.10 7.42
N PHE A 60 -13.83 -7.78 8.32
CA PHE A 60 -13.17 -8.76 9.19
C PHE A 60 -13.27 -8.45 10.69
N ASP A 61 -14.05 -7.43 11.09
CA ASP A 61 -14.24 -7.01 12.49
C ASP A 61 -12.92 -6.83 13.25
N LEU A 62 -11.94 -6.21 12.58
CA LEU A 62 -10.59 -6.06 13.10
C LEU A 62 -10.48 -4.83 13.99
N HIS A 63 -9.87 -5.03 15.16
CA HIS A 63 -9.35 -3.94 15.97
C HIS A 63 -8.08 -3.35 15.34
N GLU A 64 -7.70 -2.17 15.80
CA GLU A 64 -6.66 -1.33 15.21
C GLU A 64 -5.29 -2.02 15.11
N ASP A 65 -4.89 -2.82 16.11
CA ASP A 65 -3.61 -3.56 16.08
C ASP A 65 -3.59 -4.64 14.99
N ALA A 66 -4.67 -5.42 14.88
CA ALA A 66 -4.80 -6.44 13.84
C ALA A 66 -4.86 -5.80 12.44
N LEU A 67 -5.54 -4.65 12.33
CA LEU A 67 -5.61 -3.88 11.09
C LEU A 67 -4.22 -3.36 10.67
N SER A 68 -3.45 -2.82 11.62
CA SER A 68 -2.08 -2.35 11.38
C SER A 68 -1.17 -3.50 10.91
N MET A 69 -1.26 -4.67 11.55
CA MET A 69 -0.53 -5.87 11.13
C MET A 69 -0.91 -6.32 9.71
N MET A 70 -2.21 -6.39 9.39
CA MET A 70 -2.67 -6.77 8.05
C MET A 70 -2.19 -5.79 6.98
N LEU A 71 -2.29 -4.49 7.25
CA LEU A 71 -1.80 -3.45 6.32
C LEU A 71 -0.30 -3.56 6.11
N SER A 72 0.48 -3.83 7.16
CA SER A 72 1.92 -4.11 7.04
C SER A 72 2.20 -5.31 6.14
N LEU A 73 1.44 -6.40 6.26
CA LEU A 73 1.60 -7.57 5.38
C LEU A 73 1.25 -7.26 3.91
N ILE A 74 0.19 -6.48 3.69
CA ILE A 74 -0.21 -6.02 2.35
C ILE A 74 0.88 -5.12 1.75
N ASP A 75 1.42 -4.19 2.54
CA ASP A 75 2.51 -3.30 2.12
C ASP A 75 3.79 -4.10 1.79
N GLN A 76 4.15 -5.09 2.62
CA GLN A 76 5.27 -6.00 2.34
C GLN A 76 5.07 -6.78 1.03
N LEU A 77 3.86 -7.32 0.81
CA LEU A 77 3.54 -8.02 -0.44
C LEU A 77 3.62 -7.09 -1.65
N HIS A 78 3.14 -5.84 -1.53
CA HIS A 78 3.28 -4.85 -2.58
C HIS A 78 4.73 -4.47 -2.85
N GLY A 79 5.57 -4.37 -1.82
CA GLY A 79 7.02 -4.17 -1.92
C GLY A 79 7.68 -5.27 -2.73
N VAL A 80 7.46 -6.53 -2.36
CA VAL A 80 7.97 -7.70 -3.11
C VAL A 80 7.50 -7.69 -4.57
N ARG A 81 6.22 -7.38 -4.81
CA ARG A 81 5.68 -7.27 -6.18
C ARG A 81 6.26 -6.10 -6.97
N ALA A 82 6.67 -5.02 -6.31
CA ALA A 82 7.33 -3.90 -6.96
C ALA A 82 8.77 -4.25 -7.34
N GLU A 83 9.52 -4.88 -6.42
CA GLU A 83 10.88 -5.37 -6.68
C GLU A 83 10.90 -6.38 -7.82
N LEU A 84 10.00 -7.37 -7.82
CA LEU A 84 9.91 -8.34 -8.90
C LEU A 84 9.62 -7.66 -10.25
N ARG A 85 8.73 -6.65 -10.28
CA ARG A 85 8.47 -5.89 -11.50
C ARG A 85 9.70 -5.11 -11.97
N ALA A 86 10.46 -4.52 -11.06
CA ALA A 86 11.71 -3.83 -11.39
C ALA A 86 12.75 -4.78 -11.97
N VAL A 87 12.89 -5.98 -11.39
CA VAL A 87 13.77 -7.04 -11.91
C VAL A 87 13.33 -7.48 -13.31
N LEU A 88 12.02 -7.70 -13.53
CA LEU A 88 11.49 -8.07 -14.84
C LEU A 88 11.73 -6.97 -15.89
N GLN A 89 11.55 -5.70 -15.53
CA GLN A 89 11.84 -4.57 -16.41
C GLN A 89 13.33 -4.45 -16.75
N ALA A 90 14.22 -4.68 -15.78
CA ALA A 90 15.65 -4.72 -16.03
C ALA A 90 16.02 -5.87 -16.98
N LEU A 91 15.44 -7.06 -16.78
CA LEU A 91 15.63 -8.19 -17.69
C LEU A 91 15.10 -7.92 -19.09
N GLU A 92 14.00 -7.19 -19.27
CA GLU A 92 13.50 -6.82 -20.60
C GLU A 92 14.52 -6.02 -21.42
N ALA A 93 15.31 -5.17 -20.76
CA ALA A 93 16.37 -4.39 -21.39
C ALA A 93 17.61 -5.22 -21.79
N GLU A 94 17.73 -6.45 -21.30
CA GLU A 94 18.87 -7.33 -21.61
C GLU A 94 18.74 -8.00 -23.00
N PRO A 95 19.87 -8.43 -23.58
CA PRO A 95 19.89 -9.27 -24.79
C PRO A 95 19.06 -10.55 -24.67
N GLU A 96 18.52 -11.01 -25.79
CA GLU A 96 17.60 -12.15 -25.83
C GLU A 96 18.18 -13.45 -25.27
N ASP A 97 19.48 -13.68 -25.45
CA ASP A 97 20.16 -14.87 -24.91
C ASP A 97 20.20 -14.87 -23.38
N VAL A 98 20.39 -13.70 -22.75
CA VAL A 98 20.35 -13.53 -21.30
C VAL A 98 18.94 -13.79 -20.78
N ARG A 99 17.92 -13.16 -21.41
CA ARG A 99 16.51 -13.35 -21.03
C ARG A 99 16.07 -14.81 -21.10
N ARG A 100 16.52 -15.52 -22.14
CA ARG A 100 16.21 -16.95 -22.33
C ARG A 100 16.83 -17.81 -21.22
N ARG A 101 18.12 -17.62 -20.90
CA ARG A 101 18.79 -18.37 -19.80
C ARG A 101 18.10 -18.15 -18.45
N VAL A 102 17.75 -16.90 -18.13
CA VAL A 102 17.06 -16.56 -16.88
C VAL A 102 15.67 -17.18 -16.84
N SER A 103 14.92 -17.13 -17.94
CA SER A 103 13.60 -17.76 -18.03
C SER A 103 13.69 -19.27 -17.80
N GLU A 104 14.58 -19.98 -18.51
CA GLU A 104 14.79 -21.43 -18.36
C GLU A 104 15.10 -21.82 -16.89
N THR A 105 15.92 -21.03 -16.21
CA THR A 105 16.28 -21.24 -14.81
C THR A 105 15.09 -21.01 -13.86
N LEU A 106 14.32 -19.94 -14.07
CA LEU A 106 13.10 -19.65 -13.30
C LEU A 106 12.03 -20.74 -13.47
N TRP A 107 11.84 -21.23 -14.70
CA TRP A 107 10.92 -22.33 -15.00
C TRP A 107 11.33 -23.65 -14.32
N ALA A 108 12.62 -23.91 -14.17
CA ALA A 108 13.12 -25.07 -13.43
C ALA A 108 12.85 -24.95 -11.92
N ALA A 109 13.12 -23.77 -11.33
CA ALA A 109 12.91 -23.53 -9.90
C ALA A 109 11.42 -23.64 -9.48
N ARG A 110 10.49 -23.17 -10.33
CA ARG A 110 9.05 -23.19 -10.05
C ARG A 110 8.39 -24.56 -10.13
N ARG A 111 8.98 -25.52 -10.85
CA ARG A 111 8.48 -26.90 -10.95
C ARG A 111 8.83 -27.78 -9.75
N GLY A 112 9.63 -27.26 -8.81
CA GLY A 112 10.02 -27.96 -7.58
C GLY A 112 9.16 -27.65 -6.35
N TRP A 113 8.04 -26.94 -6.50
CA TRP A 113 7.09 -26.60 -5.43
C TRP A 113 5.76 -27.31 -5.64
#